data_AF-A0A1Y0BE11-F1
#
_entry.id   AF-A0A1Y0BE11-F1
#
_cell.length_a   1.000
_cell.length_b   1.000
_cell.length_c   1.000
_cell.angle_alpha   90.00
_cell.angle_beta   90.00
_cell.angle_gamma   90.00
#
_symmetry.space_group_name_H-M   'P 1'
#
loop_
_entity.id
_entity.type
_entity.pdbx_description
1 polymer ?
#
loop_
_entity_poly.entity_id
_entity_poly.type
_entity_poly.pdbx_seq_one_letter_code
_entity_poly.pdbx_strand_id
1 'polypeptide(L)'
;MHQEYEGQPAVDWYIPVGTEITTTMDGTARLYVITSSNPFDVYGVSREPYIGNPDRARAPLSPFPGPGGGKGIFVRVENAAFVTEYAHLDPTTISLVPAGAFLGSYSAISDLTALFRPLRDYQTFTEIAAWPVRSGDVVGLSGDTGYSEAPHLHYTIRRSGGPLLCPTTEAGFQDGGWLFR
;
A
#
# COMPACT_ATOMS: atom_id res chain seq x y z
N MET A 1 12.98 -3.29 7.00
CA MET A 1 13.13 -2.04 6.23
C MET A 1 13.64 -2.44 4.87
N HIS A 2 12.90 -2.08 3.83
CA HIS A 2 13.21 -2.45 2.46
C HIS A 2 13.17 -1.16 1.63
N GLN A 3 14.14 -1.01 0.72
CA GLN A 3 13.91 -0.13 -0.43
C GLN A 3 12.89 -0.83 -1.30
N GLU A 4 11.72 -0.23 -1.51
CA GLU A 4 10.69 -0.78 -2.39
C GLU A 4 11.31 -1.29 -3.69
N TYR A 5 10.64 -2.21 -4.39
CA TYR A 5 10.95 -2.52 -5.79
C TYR A 5 11.09 -1.24 -6.66
N GLU A 6 10.41 -0.17 -6.26
CA GLU A 6 10.37 1.16 -6.88
C GLU A 6 11.53 2.09 -6.43
N GLY A 7 12.46 1.60 -5.60
CA GLY A 7 13.65 2.33 -5.13
C GLY A 7 13.38 3.37 -4.05
N GLN A 8 12.23 3.30 -3.39
CA GLN A 8 11.78 4.28 -2.41
C GLN A 8 11.87 3.73 -0.97
N PRO A 9 11.99 4.58 0.07
CA PRO A 9 11.95 4.11 1.45
C PRO A 9 10.51 3.81 1.88
N ALA A 10 10.31 2.59 2.39
CA ALA A 10 9.06 2.14 3.01
C ALA A 10 9.32 1.35 4.30
N VAL A 11 8.26 1.18 5.09
CA VAL A 11 8.26 0.24 6.22
C VAL A 11 7.21 -0.82 5.99
N ASP A 12 7.64 -2.07 6.14
CA ASP A 12 6.78 -3.23 6.07
C ASP A 12 6.63 -3.84 7.47
N TRP A 13 5.38 -3.98 7.92
CA TRP A 13 5.05 -4.71 9.15
C TRP A 13 4.22 -5.93 8.81
N TYR A 14 4.79 -7.12 9.03
CA TYR A 14 4.06 -8.38 8.94
C TYR A 14 2.98 -8.43 10.02
N ILE A 15 1.74 -8.32 9.60
CA ILE A 15 0.56 -8.32 10.46
C ILE A 15 -0.51 -9.23 9.83
N PRO A 16 -1.38 -9.86 10.65
CA PRO A 16 -2.45 -10.71 10.12
C PRO A 16 -3.37 -9.94 9.17
N VAL A 17 -3.90 -10.62 8.14
CA VAL A 17 -4.96 -10.07 7.27
C VAL A 17 -6.18 -9.68 8.11
N GLY A 18 -6.84 -8.58 7.74
CA GLY A 18 -8.02 -8.06 8.44
C GLY A 18 -7.70 -7.23 9.67
N THR A 19 -6.43 -6.97 9.97
CA THR A 19 -6.04 -6.05 11.05
C THR A 19 -6.43 -4.63 10.66
N GLU A 20 -7.09 -3.91 11.56
CA GLU A 20 -7.44 -2.51 11.36
C GLU A 20 -6.19 -1.64 11.24
N ILE A 21 -6.16 -0.80 10.21
CA ILE A 21 -5.10 0.18 9.96
C ILE A 21 -5.64 1.56 10.28
N THR A 22 -5.00 2.23 11.23
CA THR A 22 -5.35 3.60 11.60
C THR A 22 -4.43 4.61 10.92
N THR A 23 -4.99 5.77 10.56
CA THR A 23 -4.17 6.86 10.02
C THR A 23 -3.38 7.56 11.13
N THR A 24 -2.17 8.01 10.80
CA THR A 24 -1.26 8.68 11.73
C THR A 24 -1.49 10.18 11.83
N MET A 25 -2.30 10.75 10.92
CA MET A 25 -2.48 12.19 10.81
C MET A 25 -3.88 12.58 10.33
N ASP A 26 -4.27 13.81 10.61
CA ASP A 26 -5.47 14.42 10.02
C ASP A 26 -5.24 14.67 8.53
N GLY A 27 -6.29 14.57 7.72
CA GLY A 27 -6.18 14.86 6.29
C GLY A 27 -7.38 14.42 5.48
N THR A 28 -7.14 14.29 4.16
CA THR A 28 -8.08 13.64 3.23
C THR A 28 -7.54 12.26 2.90
N ALA A 29 -8.28 11.23 3.28
CA ALA A 29 -8.05 9.87 2.84
C ALA A 29 -8.62 9.67 1.43
N ARG A 30 -7.89 8.95 0.59
CA ARG A 30 -8.29 8.54 -0.76
C ARG A 30 -8.00 7.07 -0.94
N LEU A 31 -9.02 6.30 -1.32
CA LEU A 31 -8.89 4.87 -1.59
C LEU A 31 -8.60 4.67 -3.08
N TYR A 32 -7.48 4.02 -3.34
CA TYR A 32 -7.00 3.69 -4.66
C TYR A 32 -6.90 2.18 -4.84
N VAL A 33 -7.14 1.74 -6.08
CA VAL A 33 -6.96 0.34 -6.47
C VAL A 33 -6.09 0.28 -7.71
N ILE A 34 -5.01 -0.50 -7.66
CA ILE A 34 -4.23 -0.98 -8.83
C ILE A 34 -4.69 -2.40 -9.17
N THR A 35 -4.77 -3.29 -8.21
CA THR A 35 -5.29 -4.64 -8.43
C THR A 35 -5.70 -5.23 -7.10
N SER A 36 -6.65 -6.16 -7.12
CA SER A 36 -7.01 -6.98 -5.96
C SER A 36 -6.24 -8.30 -5.93
N SER A 37 -5.45 -8.60 -6.96
CA SER A 37 -4.71 -9.86 -7.08
C SER A 37 -3.27 -9.71 -6.58
N ASN A 38 -2.72 -10.80 -6.07
CA ASN A 38 -1.30 -10.91 -5.77
C ASN A 38 -0.59 -11.56 -6.98
N PRO A 39 0.46 -10.92 -7.56
CA PRO A 39 1.14 -11.45 -8.73
C PRO A 39 1.87 -12.76 -8.47
N PHE A 40 2.35 -13.03 -7.24
CA PHE A 40 2.97 -14.32 -6.91
C PHE A 40 1.98 -15.47 -7.12
N ASP A 41 0.73 -15.29 -6.72
CA ASP A 41 -0.33 -16.29 -6.90
C ASP A 41 -0.74 -16.40 -8.36
N VAL A 42 -0.91 -15.27 -9.05
CA VAL A 42 -1.32 -15.24 -10.47
C VAL A 42 -0.28 -15.91 -11.37
N TYR A 43 1.00 -15.67 -11.13
CA TYR A 43 2.09 -16.22 -11.93
C TYR A 43 2.64 -17.55 -11.40
N GLY A 44 2.17 -18.03 -10.23
CA GLY A 44 2.65 -19.27 -9.61
C GLY A 44 4.11 -19.21 -9.15
N VAL A 45 4.58 -18.02 -8.74
CA VAL A 45 5.94 -17.79 -8.27
C VAL A 45 6.01 -18.03 -6.76
N SER A 46 7.01 -18.79 -6.30
CA SER A 46 7.23 -18.98 -4.86
C SER A 46 7.62 -17.66 -4.20
N ARG A 47 6.97 -17.37 -3.08
CA ARG A 47 7.26 -16.22 -2.22
C ARG A 47 8.44 -16.46 -1.26
N GLU A 48 8.81 -17.72 -1.03
CA GLU A 48 9.85 -18.09 -0.05
C GLU A 48 11.17 -17.33 -0.20
N PRO A 49 11.71 -17.09 -1.42
CA PRO A 49 12.98 -16.39 -1.57
C PRO A 49 12.93 -14.93 -1.11
N TYR A 50 11.73 -14.36 -0.99
CA TYR A 50 11.50 -12.93 -0.77
C TYR A 50 11.28 -12.58 0.70
N ILE A 51 10.83 -13.53 1.51
CA ILE A 51 10.47 -13.27 2.91
C ILE A 51 11.71 -12.88 3.74
N GLY A 52 11.62 -11.76 4.46
CA GLY A 52 12.62 -11.34 5.45
C GLY A 52 13.77 -10.52 4.85
N ASN A 53 15.01 -11.02 4.98
CA ASN A 53 16.19 -10.39 4.37
C ASN A 53 16.66 -11.25 3.19
N PRO A 54 16.04 -11.10 2.01
CA PRO A 54 16.22 -12.03 0.91
C PRO A 54 17.60 -11.89 0.26
N ASP A 55 18.20 -13.04 -0.08
CA ASP A 55 19.36 -13.09 -0.96
C ASP A 55 18.94 -12.63 -2.36
N ARG A 56 19.41 -11.45 -2.79
CA ARG A 56 19.04 -10.85 -4.07
C ARG A 56 19.48 -11.66 -5.29
N ALA A 57 20.43 -12.58 -5.15
CA ALA A 57 20.76 -13.53 -6.22
C ALA A 57 19.64 -14.55 -6.45
N ARG A 58 18.83 -14.83 -5.42
CA ARG A 58 17.70 -15.77 -5.44
C ARG A 58 16.33 -15.09 -5.50
N ALA A 59 16.26 -13.81 -5.16
CA ALA A 59 15.06 -12.99 -5.14
C ALA A 59 15.26 -11.75 -6.03
N PRO A 60 15.16 -11.91 -7.37
CA PRO A 60 15.24 -10.77 -8.28
C PRO A 60 14.12 -9.78 -7.98
N LEU A 61 14.42 -8.50 -8.20
CA LEU A 61 13.53 -7.38 -7.89
C LEU A 61 12.11 -7.56 -8.46
N SER A 62 11.96 -8.03 -9.71
CA SER A 62 10.67 -8.46 -10.26
C SER A 62 10.80 -9.87 -10.85
N PRO A 63 10.19 -10.90 -10.23
CA PRO A 63 10.18 -12.24 -10.77
C PRO A 63 9.10 -12.47 -11.83
N PHE A 64 8.33 -11.45 -12.19
CA PHE A 64 7.11 -11.62 -12.97
C PHE A 64 7.32 -11.36 -14.47
N PRO A 65 6.70 -12.16 -15.35
CA PRO A 65 6.76 -11.93 -16.79
C PRO A 65 5.88 -10.75 -17.27
N GLY A 66 5.17 -10.08 -16.35
CA GLY A 66 4.21 -9.01 -16.66
C GLY A 66 4.03 -8.06 -15.46
N PRO A 67 2.91 -7.30 -15.42
CA PRO A 67 2.69 -6.31 -14.37
C PRO A 67 2.69 -6.93 -12.97
N GLY A 68 3.33 -6.26 -12.00
CA GLY A 68 3.42 -6.69 -10.61
C GLY A 68 2.31 -6.13 -9.70
N GLY A 69 1.44 -5.23 -10.18
CA GLY A 69 0.35 -4.68 -9.38
C GLY A 69 0.75 -3.69 -8.27
N GLY A 70 2.04 -3.51 -7.99
CA GLY A 70 2.56 -2.53 -7.03
C GLY A 70 1.86 -2.62 -5.68
N LYS A 71 1.37 -1.48 -5.20
CA LYS A 71 0.67 -1.33 -3.90
C LYS A 71 -0.66 -2.07 -3.77
N GLY A 72 -1.19 -2.64 -4.86
CA GLY A 72 -2.49 -3.33 -4.82
C GLY A 72 -3.64 -2.36 -4.51
N ILE A 73 -4.36 -2.63 -3.43
CA ILE A 73 -5.33 -1.71 -2.84
C ILE A 73 -4.61 -0.89 -1.77
N PHE A 74 -4.74 0.43 -1.82
CA PHE A 74 -4.07 1.30 -0.86
C PHE A 74 -4.89 2.54 -0.54
N VAL A 75 -4.74 3.04 0.69
CA VAL A 75 -5.23 4.35 1.07
C VAL A 75 -4.08 5.32 1.11
N ARG A 76 -4.30 6.51 0.57
CA ARG A 76 -3.41 7.66 0.75
C ARG A 76 -4.10 8.68 1.64
N VAL A 77 -3.42 9.15 2.68
CA VAL A 77 -3.87 10.29 3.48
C VAL A 77 -2.97 11.48 3.19
N GLU A 78 -3.56 12.64 2.91
CA GLU A 78 -2.82 13.85 2.54
C GLU A 78 -3.30 15.07 3.33
N ASN A 79 -2.37 15.92 3.74
CA ASN A 79 -2.65 17.27 4.24
C ASN A 79 -1.60 18.28 3.70
N ALA A 80 -1.59 19.50 4.22
CA ALA A 80 -0.67 20.54 3.77
C ALA A 80 0.82 20.19 4.03
N ALA A 81 1.11 19.37 5.03
CA ALA A 81 2.47 19.06 5.47
C ALA A 81 2.98 17.71 4.93
N PHE A 82 2.13 16.69 4.89
CA PHE A 82 2.54 15.31 4.63
C PHE A 82 1.57 14.56 3.73
N VAL A 83 2.10 13.50 3.13
CA VAL A 83 1.37 12.45 2.42
C VAL A 83 1.83 11.11 2.96
N THR A 84 0.89 10.28 3.42
CA THR A 84 1.14 8.91 3.87
C THR A 84 0.36 7.92 3.00
N GLU A 85 0.92 6.74 2.77
CA GLU A 85 0.25 5.67 2.04
C GLU A 85 0.28 4.37 2.85
N TYR A 86 -0.82 3.63 2.79
CA TYR A 86 -1.05 2.36 3.49
C TYR A 86 -1.49 1.35 2.42
N ALA A 87 -0.63 0.39 2.09
CA ALA A 87 -0.79 -0.48 0.93
C ALA A 87 -0.96 -1.96 1.28
N HIS A 88 -1.23 -2.75 0.25
CA HIS A 88 -1.57 -4.18 0.32
C HIS A 88 -2.84 -4.44 1.11
N LEU A 89 -3.79 -3.51 1.10
CA LEU A 89 -5.02 -3.61 1.88
C LEU A 89 -5.95 -4.71 1.34
N ASP A 90 -6.77 -5.25 2.23
CA ASP A 90 -7.79 -6.23 1.88
C ASP A 90 -8.93 -5.57 1.09
N PRO A 91 -9.52 -6.24 0.07
CA PRO A 91 -10.65 -5.72 -0.69
C PRO A 91 -11.86 -5.29 0.15
N THR A 92 -12.06 -5.90 1.32
CA THR A 92 -13.12 -5.52 2.26
C THR A 92 -12.91 -4.16 2.90
N THR A 93 -11.73 -3.53 2.76
CA THR A 93 -11.48 -2.12 3.13
C THR A 93 -12.55 -1.17 2.60
N ILE A 94 -13.17 -1.49 1.45
CA ILE A 94 -14.25 -0.69 0.88
C ILE A 94 -15.44 -0.51 1.84
N SER A 95 -15.68 -1.42 2.78
CA SER A 95 -16.78 -1.30 3.74
C SER A 95 -16.54 -0.21 4.80
N LEU A 96 -15.31 0.27 4.95
CA LEU A 96 -14.94 1.35 5.87
C LEU A 96 -15.17 2.74 5.27
N VAL A 97 -15.36 2.82 3.95
CA VAL A 97 -15.56 4.08 3.24
C VAL A 97 -16.95 4.65 3.56
N PRO A 98 -17.06 5.94 3.96
CA PRO A 98 -18.34 6.58 4.20
C PRO A 98 -19.23 6.57 2.94
N ALA A 99 -20.54 6.34 3.10
CA ALA A 99 -21.46 6.21 1.95
C ALA A 99 -21.45 7.40 0.97
N GLY A 100 -21.20 8.62 1.46
CA GLY A 100 -21.12 9.84 0.64
C GLY A 100 -19.73 10.13 0.05
N ALA A 101 -18.75 9.27 0.28
CA ALA A 101 -17.35 9.49 -0.11
C ALA A 101 -16.95 8.80 -1.41
N PHE A 102 -17.79 7.91 -1.95
CA PHE A 102 -17.50 7.17 -3.17
C PHE A 102 -17.52 8.07 -4.41
N LEU A 103 -16.65 7.75 -5.36
CA LEU A 103 -16.54 8.43 -6.64
C LEU A 103 -17.15 7.58 -7.76
N GLY A 104 -17.68 8.22 -8.80
CA GLY A 104 -18.22 7.53 -9.97
C GLY A 104 -19.35 6.56 -9.61
N SER A 105 -19.24 5.31 -10.07
CA SER A 105 -20.22 4.24 -9.83
C SER A 105 -19.86 3.31 -8.67
N TYR A 106 -18.81 3.61 -7.90
CA TYR A 106 -18.40 2.78 -6.78
C TYR A 106 -19.30 2.97 -5.56
N SER A 107 -19.35 1.96 -4.70
CA SER A 107 -20.12 1.97 -3.45
C SER A 107 -19.59 0.92 -2.47
N ALA A 108 -20.07 0.92 -1.23
CA ALA A 108 -19.67 -0.05 -0.21
C ALA A 108 -19.97 -1.51 -0.57
N ILE A 109 -20.82 -1.76 -1.58
CA ILE A 109 -21.16 -3.10 -2.07
C ILE A 109 -20.42 -3.47 -3.37
N SER A 110 -19.53 -2.62 -3.87
CA SER A 110 -18.74 -2.93 -5.05
C SER A 110 -17.76 -4.07 -4.76
N ASP A 111 -17.84 -5.14 -5.55
CA ASP A 111 -16.90 -6.27 -5.46
C ASP A 111 -15.55 -5.88 -6.10
N LEU A 112 -14.66 -5.32 -5.27
CA LEU A 112 -13.32 -4.93 -5.72
C LEU A 112 -12.51 -6.12 -6.23
N THR A 113 -12.72 -7.31 -5.67
CA THR A 113 -12.03 -8.52 -6.10
C THR A 113 -12.38 -8.87 -7.55
N ALA A 114 -13.67 -8.80 -7.91
CA ALA A 114 -14.09 -9.05 -9.29
C ALA A 114 -13.68 -7.91 -10.23
N LEU A 115 -13.89 -6.65 -9.83
CA LEU A 115 -13.65 -5.47 -10.67
C LEU A 115 -12.16 -5.25 -10.99
N PHE A 116 -11.27 -5.56 -10.04
CA PHE A 116 -9.84 -5.27 -10.13
C PHE A 116 -8.95 -6.52 -10.11
N ARG A 117 -9.52 -7.69 -10.43
CA ARG A 117 -8.78 -8.95 -10.57
C ARG A 117 -7.58 -8.87 -11.53
N PRO A 118 -7.66 -8.25 -12.72
CA PRO A 118 -6.52 -8.23 -13.63
C PRO A 118 -5.31 -7.51 -13.02
N LEU A 119 -4.12 -8.07 -13.24
CA LEU A 119 -2.88 -7.37 -12.90
C LEU A 119 -2.74 -6.14 -13.80
N ARG A 120 -2.39 -5.02 -13.19
CA ARG A 120 -2.13 -3.74 -13.88
C ARG A 120 -0.74 -3.25 -13.56
N ASP A 121 -0.25 -2.36 -14.42
CA ASP A 121 0.98 -1.62 -14.15
C ASP A 121 0.85 -0.83 -12.83
N TYR A 122 1.94 -0.76 -12.07
CA TYR A 122 1.95 -0.14 -10.74
C TYR A 122 1.63 1.36 -10.78
N GLN A 123 1.80 2.01 -11.93
CA GLN A 123 1.44 3.41 -12.14
C GLN A 123 -0.04 3.60 -12.53
N THR A 124 -0.74 2.51 -12.86
CA THR A 124 -2.15 2.54 -13.30
C THR A 124 -3.09 2.21 -12.14
N PHE A 125 -3.53 3.24 -11.43
CA PHE A 125 -4.49 3.13 -10.33
C PHE A 125 -5.79 3.90 -10.61
N THR A 126 -6.84 3.48 -9.91
CA THR A 126 -8.17 4.11 -9.96
C THR A 126 -8.53 4.62 -8.57
N GLU A 127 -8.83 5.91 -8.45
CA GLU A 127 -9.43 6.47 -7.24
C GLU A 127 -10.90 6.08 -7.17
N ILE A 128 -11.32 5.49 -6.05
CA ILE A 128 -12.71 5.03 -5.89
C ILE A 128 -13.47 5.76 -4.78
N ALA A 129 -12.76 6.43 -3.87
CA ALA A 129 -13.37 7.20 -2.80
C ALA A 129 -12.41 8.25 -2.21
N ALA A 130 -12.96 9.32 -1.65
CA ALA A 130 -12.23 10.36 -0.92
C ALA A 130 -13.04 10.89 0.28
N TRP A 131 -12.45 10.96 1.48
CA TRP A 131 -13.13 11.44 2.69
C TRP A 131 -12.17 12.10 3.69
N PRO A 132 -12.65 13.03 4.53
CA PRO A 132 -11.85 13.58 5.62
C PRO A 132 -11.62 12.53 6.71
N VAL A 133 -10.43 12.54 7.31
CA VAL A 133 -10.05 11.67 8.43
C VAL A 133 -9.27 12.45 9.48
N ARG A 134 -9.29 11.93 10.70
CA ARG A 134 -8.46 12.37 11.83
C ARG A 134 -7.43 11.30 12.17
N SER A 135 -6.32 11.72 12.77
CA SER A 135 -5.35 10.81 13.37
C SER A 135 -6.06 9.81 14.31
N GLY A 136 -5.80 8.52 14.12
CA GLY A 136 -6.44 7.43 14.83
C GLY A 136 -7.67 6.82 14.15
N ASP A 137 -8.26 7.47 13.13
CA ASP A 137 -9.38 6.88 12.38
C ASP A 137 -8.90 5.63 11.62
N VAL A 138 -9.73 4.58 11.62
CA VAL A 138 -9.49 3.38 10.81
C VAL A 138 -9.74 3.72 9.34
N VAL A 139 -8.75 3.46 8.50
CA VAL A 139 -8.79 3.78 7.06
C VAL A 139 -8.68 2.55 6.17
N GLY A 140 -8.28 1.40 6.71
CA GLY A 140 -8.12 0.19 5.94
C GLY A 140 -8.05 -1.06 6.80
N LEU A 141 -8.12 -2.20 6.12
CA LEU A 141 -7.82 -3.51 6.69
C LEU A 141 -6.58 -4.05 5.99
N SER A 142 -5.61 -4.55 6.75
CA SER A 142 -4.42 -5.18 6.19
C SER A 142 -4.82 -6.37 5.32
N GLY A 143 -4.05 -6.61 4.25
CA GLY A 143 -4.33 -7.68 3.31
C GLY A 143 -3.06 -8.22 2.69
N ASP A 144 -3.17 -8.61 1.43
CA ASP A 144 -2.09 -9.21 0.65
C ASP A 144 -2.20 -8.89 -0.86
N THR A 145 -2.85 -7.76 -1.20
CA THR A 145 -3.12 -7.37 -2.59
C THR A 145 -1.90 -6.71 -3.24
N GLY A 146 -1.73 -6.83 -4.56
CA GLY A 146 -0.56 -6.28 -5.25
C GLY A 146 0.72 -7.07 -4.96
N TYR A 147 1.89 -6.49 -5.25
CA TYR A 147 3.20 -7.09 -5.00
C TYR A 147 3.40 -7.22 -3.48
N SER A 148 2.98 -8.34 -2.90
CA SER A 148 3.10 -8.62 -1.47
C SER A 148 3.69 -10.01 -1.27
N GLU A 149 4.82 -10.07 -0.58
CA GLU A 149 5.61 -11.30 -0.38
C GLU A 149 5.00 -12.20 0.71
N ALA A 150 4.24 -11.60 1.61
CA ALA A 150 3.32 -12.23 2.56
C ALA A 150 2.45 -11.11 3.18
N PRO A 151 1.33 -11.43 3.84
CA PRO A 151 0.48 -10.40 4.44
C PRO A 151 1.25 -9.43 5.34
N HIS A 152 1.20 -8.15 5.00
CA HIS A 152 1.87 -7.07 5.72
C HIS A 152 1.20 -5.72 5.43
N LEU A 153 1.46 -4.73 6.29
CA LEU A 153 1.24 -3.32 5.97
C LEU A 153 2.51 -2.77 5.35
N HIS A 154 2.39 -2.26 4.13
CA HIS A 154 3.40 -1.41 3.50
C HIS A 154 3.04 0.05 3.73
N TYR A 155 3.95 0.82 4.31
CA TYR A 155 3.73 2.22 4.64
C TYR A 155 4.80 3.13 4.10
N THR A 156 4.36 4.26 3.55
CA THR A 156 5.24 5.34 3.10
C THR A 156 4.81 6.67 3.68
N ILE A 157 5.75 7.61 3.77
CA ILE A 157 5.47 9.00 4.13
C ILE A 157 6.43 9.92 3.39
N ARG A 158 5.91 11.06 2.92
CA ARG A 158 6.69 12.19 2.39
C ARG A 158 6.16 13.50 2.91
N ARG A 159 7.01 14.54 2.86
CA ARG A 159 6.53 15.92 2.92
C ARG A 159 5.69 16.22 1.67
N SER A 160 4.70 17.09 1.80
CA SER A 160 3.92 17.56 0.65
C SER A 160 4.86 18.23 -0.37
N GLY A 161 4.85 17.76 -1.61
CA GLY A 161 5.78 18.17 -2.68
C GLY A 161 7.25 17.74 -2.51
N GLY A 162 7.60 17.00 -1.45
CA GLY A 162 8.96 16.55 -1.16
C GLY A 162 9.20 15.06 -1.43
N PRO A 163 10.45 14.59 -1.27
CA PRO A 163 10.80 13.18 -1.36
C PRO A 163 10.21 12.35 -0.20
N LEU A 164 10.16 11.03 -0.38
CA LEU A 164 9.84 10.08 0.67
C LEU A 164 10.87 10.12 1.80
N LEU A 165 10.39 9.98 3.03
CA LEU A 165 11.19 10.07 4.25
C LEU A 165 11.66 8.67 4.67
N CYS A 166 12.93 8.58 5.08
CA CYS A 166 13.47 7.31 5.55
C CYS A 166 13.23 7.11 7.05
N PRO A 167 12.62 5.97 7.44
CA PRO A 167 12.36 5.67 8.85
C PRO A 167 13.64 5.43 9.66
N THR A 168 14.79 5.23 9.01
CA THR A 168 16.08 4.97 9.66
C THR A 168 17.03 6.15 9.51
N THR A 169 18.09 6.15 10.31
CA THR A 169 19.20 7.11 10.24
C THR A 169 20.33 6.61 9.34
N GLU A 170 20.06 5.69 8.42
CA GLU A 170 21.08 5.14 7.51
C GLU A 170 21.67 6.23 6.61
N ALA A 171 22.98 6.14 6.35
CA ALA A 171 23.68 7.10 5.52
C ALA A 171 23.12 7.12 4.09
N GLY A 172 22.86 8.31 3.55
CA GLY A 172 22.26 8.50 2.21
C GLY A 172 20.79 8.92 2.23
N PHE A 173 20.11 8.84 3.37
CA PHE A 173 18.74 9.31 3.52
C PHE A 173 18.68 10.65 4.28
N GLN A 174 18.30 11.73 3.59
CA GLN A 174 18.05 13.03 4.22
C GLN A 174 16.78 12.93 5.10
N ASP A 175 16.80 13.52 6.30
CA ASP A 175 15.71 13.49 7.30
C ASP A 175 15.42 12.09 7.93
N GLY A 176 16.48 11.30 8.16
CA GLY A 176 16.39 9.96 8.75
C GLY A 176 15.89 9.90 10.20
N GLY A 177 15.00 8.94 10.48
CA GLY A 177 14.49 8.65 11.82
C GLY A 177 13.09 9.19 12.14
N TRP A 178 12.26 9.52 11.14
CA TRP A 178 10.92 10.11 11.37
C TRP A 178 9.96 9.20 12.15
N LEU A 179 10.11 7.87 12.06
CA LEU A 179 9.26 6.93 12.80
C LEU A 179 9.64 6.85 14.30
N PHE A 180 10.87 7.23 14.65
CA PHE A 180 11.46 7.09 15.99
C PHE A 180 11.79 8.44 16.65
N ARG A 181 11.20 9.54 16.17
CA ARG A 181 11.34 10.88 16.74
C ARG A 181 10.03 11.38 17.33
#